data_AF-A0AAC8VZZ5-F1
#
_entry.id   AF-A0AAC8VZZ5-F1
#
_cell.length_a   1.000
_cell.length_b   1.000
_cell.length_c   1.000
_cell.angle_alpha   90.00
_cell.angle_beta   90.00
_cell.angle_gamma   90.00
#
_symmetry.space_group_name_H-M   'P 1'
#
loop_
_entity.id
_entity.type
_entity.pdbx_description
1 polymer ?
#
loop_
_entity_poly.entity_id
_entity_poly.type
_entity_poly.pdbx_seq_one_letter_code
_entity_poly.pdbx_strand_id
1 'polypeptide(L)'
;MNRFSAIVAVAALGFALPAQAHQIWIEQPDGQNATIRFGEFGENLREASPGLLDKFVKPAGTLVSAKGERASDAAKSTDGFTLPFKAADGESIVAEDAQYPLYSWKQGDKDTTNWFHPAARLITGFAEQQPKLALDLVPAGKPGQFKLFYKGQPKAKAKVTLVTQSGWAKEGHTDEQGLVSFDMPWKGTYVAEVAVNERSPGERPGANGAEKYDGVSYVTTLTYVHADGLAPIPAGPAAAPGK
;
A
#
# COMPACT_ATOMS: atom_id res chain seq x y z
N MET A 1 62.95 8.08 -6.49
CA MET A 1 62.07 9.18 -6.04
C MET A 1 60.87 9.20 -6.97
N ASN A 2 59.74 8.60 -6.55
CA ASN A 2 58.49 9.29 -6.17
C ASN A 2 57.81 9.97 -7.39
N ARG A 3 56.58 9.66 -7.83
CA ARG A 3 55.35 9.34 -7.08
C ARG A 3 54.27 8.65 -7.94
N PHE A 4 53.44 7.91 -7.22
CA PHE A 4 52.16 7.29 -7.53
C PHE A 4 51.18 8.10 -8.40
N SER A 5 50.38 7.40 -9.20
CA SER A 5 49.02 7.82 -9.56
C SER A 5 48.07 6.66 -9.31
N ALA A 6 47.38 6.73 -8.17
CA ALA A 6 46.32 5.82 -7.81
C ALA A 6 45.05 6.18 -8.58
N ILE A 7 44.47 5.22 -9.29
CA ILE A 7 43.15 5.33 -9.89
C ILE A 7 42.14 5.25 -8.73
N VAL A 8 41.45 6.36 -8.46
CA VAL A 8 40.34 6.40 -7.50
C VAL A 8 39.12 5.79 -8.19
N ALA A 9 38.72 4.60 -7.73
CA ALA A 9 37.42 4.02 -8.04
C ALA A 9 36.35 4.84 -7.30
N VAL A 10 35.54 5.59 -8.05
CA VAL A 10 34.34 6.24 -7.51
C VAL A 10 33.30 5.15 -7.29
N ALA A 11 33.15 4.71 -6.05
CA ALA A 11 32.00 3.93 -5.62
C ALA A 11 30.76 4.84 -5.72
N ALA A 12 29.89 4.57 -6.70
CA ALA A 12 28.57 5.17 -6.74
C ALA A 12 27.79 4.67 -5.52
N LEU A 13 27.71 5.49 -4.46
CA LEU A 13 26.73 5.27 -3.40
C LEU A 13 25.35 5.38 -4.04
N GLY A 14 24.73 4.21 -4.29
CA GLY A 14 23.31 4.15 -4.59
C GLY A 14 22.58 4.82 -3.44
N PHE A 15 21.85 5.89 -3.73
CA PHE A 15 20.87 6.43 -2.81
C PHE A 15 19.85 5.31 -2.56
N ALA A 16 19.99 4.61 -1.43
CA ALA A 16 18.91 3.81 -0.89
C ALA A 16 17.78 4.79 -0.58
N LEU A 17 16.80 4.87 -1.48
CA LEU A 17 15.55 5.54 -1.18
C LEU A 17 14.98 4.86 0.07
N PRO A 18 14.44 5.63 1.03
CA PRO A 18 13.90 5.04 2.25
C PRO A 18 12.86 3.99 1.85
N ALA A 19 12.96 2.82 2.47
CA ALA A 19 11.86 1.87 2.52
C ALA A 19 10.59 2.64 2.90
N GLN A 20 9.51 2.45 2.16
CA GLN A 20 8.22 3.08 2.45
C GLN A 20 7.72 2.45 3.76
N ALA A 21 7.97 3.12 4.89
CA ALA A 21 7.87 2.48 6.20
C ALA A 21 6.44 2.27 6.70
N HIS A 22 5.41 2.86 6.11
CA HIS A 22 4.04 2.64 6.58
C HIS A 22 3.03 2.64 5.45
N GLN A 23 2.13 1.68 5.48
CA GLN A 23 1.05 1.51 4.53
C GLN A 23 -0.20 1.01 5.25
N ILE A 24 -1.34 1.10 4.57
CA ILE A 24 -2.54 0.36 4.99
C ILE A 24 -2.69 -0.91 4.17
N TRP A 25 -3.25 -1.96 4.77
CA TRP A 25 -3.76 -3.13 4.05
C TRP A 25 -5.07 -3.57 4.67
N ILE A 26 -5.82 -4.41 3.97
CA ILE A 26 -7.09 -4.93 4.48
C ILE A 26 -6.89 -6.38 4.89
N GLU A 27 -7.27 -6.70 6.13
CA GLU A 27 -7.39 -8.07 6.63
C GLU A 27 -8.87 -8.43 6.75
N GLN A 28 -9.20 -9.68 6.44
CA GLN A 28 -10.54 -10.22 6.63
C GLN A 28 -10.44 -11.63 7.20
N PRO A 29 -10.49 -11.79 8.53
CA PRO A 29 -10.58 -13.11 9.14
C PRO A 29 -11.88 -13.82 8.74
N ASP A 30 -11.85 -15.16 8.74
CA ASP A 30 -13.00 -15.97 8.34
C ASP A 30 -14.26 -15.62 9.13
N GLY A 31 -15.34 -15.37 8.39
CA GLY A 31 -16.65 -15.01 8.95
C GLY A 31 -16.78 -13.58 9.47
N GLN A 32 -15.67 -12.85 9.64
CA GLN A 32 -15.64 -11.52 10.23
C GLN A 32 -15.70 -10.40 9.19
N ASN A 33 -15.98 -9.19 9.66
CA ASN A 33 -15.87 -7.99 8.86
C ASN A 33 -14.41 -7.65 8.55
N ALA A 34 -14.18 -7.00 7.42
CA ALA A 34 -12.87 -6.52 7.02
C ALA A 34 -12.38 -5.41 7.96
N THR A 35 -11.07 -5.38 8.18
CA THR A 35 -10.38 -4.37 8.98
C THR A 35 -9.23 -3.77 8.18
N ILE A 36 -9.19 -2.44 8.10
CA ILE A 36 -8.06 -1.69 7.59
C ILE A 36 -6.99 -1.68 8.68
N ARG A 37 -5.84 -2.26 8.38
CA ARG A 37 -4.64 -2.26 9.21
C ARG A 37 -3.68 -1.18 8.76
N PHE A 38 -2.75 -0.80 9.63
CA PHE A 38 -1.71 0.17 9.34
C PHE A 38 -0.38 -0.33 9.93
N GLY A 39 0.74 -0.12 9.23
CA GLY A 39 2.06 -0.65 9.64
C GLY A 39 2.88 -1.19 8.47
N GLU A 40 3.69 -2.21 8.76
CA GLU A 40 4.57 -2.92 7.81
C GLU A 40 4.24 -4.42 7.84
N PHE A 41 3.51 -4.89 6.83
CA PHE A 41 3.03 -6.27 6.80
C PHE A 41 4.18 -7.28 6.84
N GLY A 42 5.22 -7.04 6.03
CA GLY A 42 6.43 -7.88 5.95
C GLY A 42 7.26 -7.90 7.24
N GLU A 43 7.23 -6.84 8.04
CA GLU A 43 7.94 -6.79 9.33
C GLU A 43 7.10 -7.32 10.50
N ASN A 44 5.92 -7.86 10.20
CA ASN A 44 4.94 -8.24 11.20
C ASN A 44 4.60 -7.09 12.18
N LEU A 45 4.58 -5.85 11.66
CA LEU A 45 4.29 -4.64 12.42
C LEU A 45 2.85 -4.20 12.16
N ARG A 46 2.04 -4.14 13.22
CA ARG A 46 0.72 -3.50 13.21
C ARG A 46 0.77 -2.32 14.16
N GLU A 47 0.44 -1.15 13.66
CA GLU A 47 0.27 0.05 14.47
C GLU A 47 -0.99 -0.03 15.31
N ALA A 48 -0.98 0.66 16.46
CA ALA A 48 -2.05 0.63 17.44
C ALA A 48 -2.41 2.04 17.92
N SER A 49 -3.54 2.14 18.62
CA SER A 49 -3.94 3.32 19.39
C SER A 49 -3.68 3.09 20.89
N PRO A 50 -3.14 4.08 21.62
CA PRO A 50 -2.64 5.35 21.09
C PRO A 50 -1.34 5.18 20.29
N GLY A 51 -1.11 6.04 19.30
CA GLY A 51 0.09 6.01 18.45
C GLY A 51 -0.15 6.52 17.03
N LEU A 52 0.64 6.02 16.07
CA LEU A 52 0.56 6.47 14.67
C LEU A 52 -0.82 6.22 14.03
N LEU A 53 -1.58 5.25 14.52
CA LEU A 53 -2.96 4.98 14.11
C LEU A 53 -3.90 6.17 14.38
N ASP A 54 -3.57 7.03 15.35
CA ASP A 54 -4.38 8.20 15.71
C ASP A 54 -4.27 9.35 14.70
N LYS A 55 -3.35 9.27 13.73
CA LYS A 55 -3.19 10.30 12.68
C LYS A 55 -4.26 10.24 11.61
N PHE A 56 -4.89 9.08 11.41
CA PHE A 56 -5.96 8.93 10.44
C PHE A 56 -7.16 9.79 10.81
N VAL A 57 -7.73 10.46 9.83
CA VAL A 57 -8.84 11.41 10.01
C VAL A 57 -10.15 10.74 9.68
N LYS A 58 -10.25 10.15 8.49
CA LYS A 58 -11.48 9.54 8.01
C LYS A 58 -11.23 8.35 7.08
N PRO A 59 -10.65 7.25 7.58
CA PRO A 59 -10.57 6.02 6.80
C PRO A 59 -11.95 5.55 6.38
N ALA A 60 -12.12 5.25 5.10
CA ALA A 60 -13.36 4.75 4.55
C ALA A 60 -13.06 3.58 3.60
N GLY A 61 -14.08 2.76 3.35
CA GLY A 61 -13.98 1.67 2.40
C GLY A 61 -15.24 1.48 1.59
N THR A 62 -15.08 0.82 0.45
CA THR A 62 -16.16 0.44 -0.46
C THR A 62 -16.07 -1.04 -0.76
N LEU A 63 -17.13 -1.78 -0.45
CA LEU A 63 -17.34 -3.14 -0.97
C LEU A 63 -17.77 -3.03 -2.43
N VAL A 64 -17.05 -3.70 -3.32
CA VAL A 64 -17.29 -3.75 -4.76
C VAL A 64 -17.73 -5.17 -5.14
N SER A 65 -18.95 -5.29 -5.64
CA SER A 65 -19.55 -6.57 -6.05
C SER A 65 -20.23 -6.45 -7.41
N ALA A 66 -20.58 -7.59 -8.02
CA ALA A 66 -21.41 -7.60 -9.23
C ALA A 66 -22.81 -7.01 -9.02
N LYS A 67 -23.29 -6.91 -7.77
CA LYS A 67 -24.60 -6.33 -7.42
C LYS A 67 -24.54 -4.81 -7.19
N GLY A 68 -23.34 -4.22 -7.24
CA GLY A 68 -23.11 -2.81 -6.97
C GLY A 68 -22.11 -2.58 -5.83
N GLU A 69 -22.03 -1.31 -5.43
CA GLU A 69 -21.07 -0.82 -4.44
C GLU A 69 -21.74 -0.43 -3.15
N ARG A 70 -21.05 -0.66 -2.03
CA ARG A 70 -21.47 -0.19 -0.70
C ARG A 70 -20.30 0.46 0.02
N ALA A 71 -20.36 1.79 0.14
CA ALA A 71 -19.38 2.59 0.85
C ALA A 71 -19.77 2.78 2.33
N SER A 72 -18.77 2.90 3.19
CA SER A 72 -18.93 3.29 4.58
C SER A 72 -17.64 3.89 5.12
N ASP A 73 -17.79 4.83 6.05
CA ASP A 73 -16.71 5.19 6.98
C ASP A 73 -16.34 3.96 7.83
N ALA A 74 -15.06 3.81 8.18
CA ALA A 74 -14.58 2.73 9.01
C ALA A 74 -14.60 3.15 10.50
N ALA A 75 -14.98 2.22 11.37
CA ALA A 75 -15.00 2.44 12.81
C ALA A 75 -13.62 2.14 13.40
N LYS A 76 -13.01 3.11 14.09
CA LYS A 76 -11.70 2.93 14.73
C LYS A 76 -11.75 1.86 15.83
N SER A 77 -10.76 0.97 15.83
CA SER A 77 -10.46 0.01 16.89
C SER A 77 -9.09 0.30 17.52
N THR A 78 -8.64 -0.55 18.43
CA THR A 78 -7.31 -0.45 19.06
C THR A 78 -6.16 -0.70 18.10
N ASP A 79 -6.39 -1.41 17.00
CA ASP A 79 -5.36 -1.97 16.10
C ASP A 79 -5.74 -1.84 14.61
N GLY A 80 -6.68 -0.95 14.28
CA GLY A 80 -7.13 -0.71 12.92
C GLY A 80 -8.44 0.07 12.82
N PHE A 81 -9.10 -0.10 11.67
CA PHE A 81 -10.43 0.47 11.39
C PHE A 81 -11.34 -0.60 10.78
N THR A 82 -12.41 -0.96 11.46
CA THR A 82 -13.36 -2.00 11.04
C THR A 82 -14.38 -1.43 10.05
N LEU A 83 -14.57 -2.10 8.93
CA LEU A 83 -15.61 -1.80 7.95
C LEU A 83 -16.89 -2.60 8.30
N PRO A 84 -18.10 -2.09 8.03
CA PRO A 84 -19.35 -2.81 8.34
C PRO A 84 -19.69 -3.86 7.28
N PHE A 85 -18.67 -4.52 6.71
CA PHE A 85 -18.82 -5.53 5.67
C PHE A 85 -17.59 -6.41 5.51
N LYS A 86 -17.81 -7.50 4.76
CA LYS A 86 -16.80 -8.45 4.29
C LYS A 86 -17.04 -8.72 2.81
N ALA A 87 -15.97 -9.03 2.08
CA ALA A 87 -16.00 -9.52 0.71
C ALA A 87 -16.28 -11.03 0.71
N ALA A 88 -17.26 -11.44 -0.10
CA ALA A 88 -17.45 -12.82 -0.50
C ALA A 88 -16.63 -13.16 -1.76
N ASP A 89 -16.73 -14.41 -2.21
CA ASP A 89 -16.10 -14.85 -3.46
C ASP A 89 -16.53 -13.96 -4.65
N GLY A 90 -15.56 -13.56 -5.46
CA GLY A 90 -15.73 -12.62 -6.57
C GLY A 90 -15.90 -11.15 -6.19
N GLU A 91 -15.98 -10.79 -4.90
CA GLU A 91 -16.05 -9.41 -4.43
C GLU A 91 -14.66 -8.83 -4.11
N SER A 92 -14.59 -7.51 -3.99
CA SER A 92 -13.38 -6.83 -3.50
C SER A 92 -13.75 -5.72 -2.53
N ILE A 93 -12.80 -5.31 -1.71
CA ILE A 93 -12.93 -4.11 -0.89
C ILE A 93 -11.81 -3.17 -1.29
N VAL A 94 -12.12 -1.89 -1.47
CA VAL A 94 -11.11 -0.82 -1.53
C VAL A 94 -11.26 0.07 -0.32
N ALA A 95 -10.15 0.64 0.15
CA ALA A 95 -10.15 1.57 1.27
C ALA A 95 -9.06 2.61 1.10
N GLU A 96 -9.27 3.80 1.66
CA GLU A 96 -8.31 4.90 1.68
C GLU A 96 -8.57 5.85 2.85
N ASP A 97 -7.60 6.69 3.18
CA ASP A 97 -7.83 7.93 3.93
C ASP A 97 -7.34 9.11 3.10
N ALA A 98 -8.25 9.66 2.29
CA ALA A 98 -7.99 10.83 1.46
C ALA A 98 -7.79 12.12 2.29
N GLN A 99 -8.02 12.09 3.61
CA GLN A 99 -7.85 13.23 4.50
C GLN A 99 -6.66 13.07 5.44
N TYR A 100 -5.82 12.04 5.26
CA TYR A 100 -4.63 11.83 6.09
C TYR A 100 -3.79 13.13 6.18
N PRO A 101 -3.35 13.57 7.37
CA PRO A 101 -2.81 14.92 7.54
C PRO A 101 -1.64 15.24 6.61
N LEU A 102 -1.60 16.48 6.11
CA LEU A 102 -0.41 17.00 5.46
C LEU A 102 0.73 17.06 6.48
N TYR A 103 1.95 16.81 6.01
CA TYR A 103 3.15 16.94 6.82
C TYR A 103 4.16 17.83 6.10
N SER A 104 4.78 18.73 6.85
CA SER A 104 5.79 19.63 6.32
C SER A 104 7.14 19.29 6.91
N TRP A 105 8.18 19.39 6.10
CA TRP A 105 9.56 19.25 6.55
C TRP A 105 10.44 20.29 5.88
N LYS A 106 11.51 20.67 6.57
CA LYS A 106 12.49 21.64 6.07
C LYS A 106 13.62 20.90 5.37
N GLN A 107 13.89 21.27 4.13
CA GLN A 107 15.09 20.85 3.41
C GLN A 107 15.94 22.08 3.13
N GLY A 108 16.92 22.34 4.02
CA GLY A 108 17.64 23.62 4.02
C GLY A 108 16.70 24.78 4.31
N ASP A 109 16.68 25.78 3.43
CA ASP A 109 15.84 26.97 3.55
C ASP A 109 14.43 26.80 2.95
N LYS A 110 14.12 25.64 2.37
CA LYS A 110 12.83 25.36 1.73
C LYS A 110 11.92 24.54 2.64
N ASP A 111 10.76 25.10 2.96
CA ASP A 111 9.64 24.37 3.54
C ASP A 111 8.90 23.63 2.41
N THR A 112 8.69 22.32 2.56
CA THR A 112 7.91 21.50 1.61
C THR A 112 6.79 20.79 2.34
N THR A 113 5.56 20.99 1.90
CA THR A 113 4.35 20.33 2.41
C THR A 113 4.03 19.13 1.54
N ASN A 114 3.98 17.95 2.13
CA ASN A 114 3.69 16.70 1.44
C ASN A 114 2.41 16.06 1.96
N TRP A 115 1.78 15.29 1.09
CA TRP A 115 0.61 14.49 1.41
C TRP A 115 0.95 13.00 1.29
N PHE A 116 0.70 12.24 2.34
CA PHE A 116 0.64 10.78 2.26
C PHE A 116 -0.80 10.36 1.96
N HIS A 117 -1.01 9.64 0.86
CA HIS A 117 -2.30 9.14 0.44
C HIS A 117 -2.33 7.60 0.51
N PRO A 118 -2.68 7.02 1.68
CA PRO A 118 -2.77 5.59 1.86
C PRO A 118 -4.03 5.03 1.22
N ALA A 119 -3.89 3.91 0.51
CA ALA A 119 -4.98 3.13 -0.05
C ALA A 119 -4.70 1.61 0.07
N ALA A 120 -5.74 0.80 -0.03
CA ALA A 120 -5.65 -0.65 -0.02
C ALA A 120 -6.79 -1.29 -0.80
N ARG A 121 -6.52 -2.45 -1.38
CA ARG A 121 -7.51 -3.35 -1.96
C ARG A 121 -7.42 -4.73 -1.30
N LEU A 122 -8.56 -5.35 -1.00
CA LEU A 122 -8.67 -6.79 -0.77
C LEU A 122 -9.35 -7.42 -1.98
N ILE A 123 -8.81 -8.51 -2.49
CA ILE A 123 -9.47 -9.33 -3.51
C ILE A 123 -9.75 -10.74 -2.99
N THR A 124 -10.83 -11.35 -3.47
CA THR A 124 -11.15 -12.76 -3.21
C THR A 124 -10.90 -13.66 -4.42
N GLY A 125 -10.50 -13.09 -5.56
CA GLY A 125 -10.15 -13.83 -6.77
C GLY A 125 -9.48 -12.96 -7.83
N PHE A 126 -9.07 -13.59 -8.94
CA PHE A 126 -8.27 -12.95 -9.99
C PHE A 126 -9.06 -12.48 -11.22
N ALA A 127 -10.39 -12.50 -11.20
CA ALA A 127 -11.18 -11.92 -12.29
C ALA A 127 -10.79 -10.44 -12.49
N GLU A 128 -10.75 -9.98 -13.75
CA GLU A 128 -10.39 -8.59 -14.05
C GLU A 128 -11.33 -7.60 -13.35
N GLN A 129 -10.77 -6.57 -12.73
CA GLN A 129 -11.51 -5.51 -12.06
C GLN A 129 -11.08 -4.13 -12.56
N GLN A 130 -12.01 -3.18 -12.51
CA GLN A 130 -11.73 -1.79 -12.82
C GLN A 130 -11.12 -1.07 -11.60
N PRO A 131 -10.20 -0.11 -11.81
CA PRO A 131 -9.65 0.68 -10.72
C PRO A 131 -10.74 1.55 -10.07
N LYS A 132 -10.61 1.75 -8.76
CA LYS A 132 -11.47 2.56 -7.89
C LYS A 132 -10.68 3.58 -7.07
N LEU A 133 -9.37 3.41 -6.96
CA LEU A 133 -8.45 4.27 -6.20
C LEU A 133 -7.58 5.11 -7.15
N ALA A 134 -7.00 6.21 -6.62
CA ALA A 134 -6.10 7.06 -7.38
C ALA A 134 -4.82 6.34 -7.81
N LEU A 135 -4.26 5.49 -6.94
CA LEU A 135 -3.28 4.47 -7.26
C LEU A 135 -3.91 3.14 -6.89
N ASP A 136 -4.08 2.24 -7.85
CA ASP A 136 -4.83 1.00 -7.64
C ASP A 136 -4.14 -0.16 -8.34
N LEU A 137 -3.85 -1.22 -7.58
CA LEU A 137 -3.40 -2.49 -8.13
C LEU A 137 -4.60 -3.41 -8.19
N VAL A 138 -4.98 -3.88 -9.37
CA VAL A 138 -6.17 -4.72 -9.59
C VAL A 138 -5.80 -6.10 -10.10
N PRO A 139 -6.62 -7.14 -9.85
CA PRO A 139 -6.45 -8.45 -10.47
C PRO A 139 -6.65 -8.36 -11.99
N ALA A 140 -5.89 -9.15 -12.75
CA ALA A 140 -5.80 -9.05 -14.21
C ALA A 140 -6.16 -10.34 -14.97
N GLY A 141 -7.07 -11.15 -14.42
CA GLY A 141 -7.63 -12.33 -15.10
C GLY A 141 -6.86 -13.64 -14.89
N LYS A 142 -5.61 -13.59 -14.41
CA LYS A 142 -4.79 -14.78 -14.14
C LYS A 142 -4.29 -14.81 -12.70
N PRO A 143 -4.15 -16.00 -12.09
CA PRO A 143 -3.57 -16.15 -10.76
C PRO A 143 -2.21 -15.45 -10.66
N GLY A 144 -2.04 -14.60 -9.64
CA GLY A 144 -0.82 -13.84 -9.39
C GLY A 144 -0.52 -12.72 -10.38
N GLN A 145 -1.41 -12.47 -11.37
CA GLN A 145 -1.27 -11.36 -12.30
C GLN A 145 -2.10 -10.16 -11.84
N PHE A 146 -1.46 -9.00 -11.84
CA PHE A 146 -2.04 -7.74 -11.45
C PHE A 146 -1.80 -6.68 -12.53
N LYS A 147 -2.64 -5.65 -12.52
CA LYS A 147 -2.49 -4.45 -13.35
C LYS A 147 -2.50 -3.21 -12.46
N LEU A 148 -1.49 -2.36 -12.61
CA LEU A 148 -1.42 -1.10 -11.88
C LEU A 148 -2.05 0.02 -12.70
N PHE A 149 -2.92 0.78 -12.05
CA PHE A 149 -3.47 2.02 -12.55
C PHE A 149 -3.04 3.19 -11.67
N TYR A 150 -2.69 4.30 -12.31
CA TYR A 150 -2.48 5.58 -11.67
C TYR A 150 -3.36 6.64 -12.34
N LYS A 151 -4.24 7.28 -11.56
CA LYS A 151 -5.24 8.24 -12.03
C LYS A 151 -6.06 7.70 -13.22
N GLY A 152 -6.47 6.43 -13.10
CA GLY A 152 -7.25 5.72 -14.12
C GLY A 152 -6.49 5.25 -15.35
N GLN A 153 -5.18 5.53 -15.46
CA GLN A 153 -4.34 5.11 -16.59
C GLN A 153 -3.41 3.97 -16.19
N PRO A 154 -3.14 2.99 -17.08
CA PRO A 154 -2.13 1.98 -16.83
C PRO A 154 -0.77 2.62 -16.50
N LYS A 155 -0.13 2.16 -15.42
CA LYS A 155 1.14 2.71 -14.97
C LYS A 155 2.27 1.72 -15.23
N ALA A 156 3.04 1.99 -16.28
CA ALA A 156 4.21 1.19 -16.64
C ALA A 156 5.43 1.47 -15.76
N LYS A 157 6.36 0.51 -15.73
CA LYS A 157 7.68 0.56 -15.06
C LYS A 157 7.64 0.91 -13.57
N ALA A 158 6.50 0.73 -12.92
CA ALA A 158 6.38 0.86 -11.48
C ALA A 158 6.88 -0.41 -10.78
N LYS A 159 7.64 -0.22 -9.71
CA LYS A 159 8.02 -1.29 -8.80
C LYS A 159 6.78 -1.75 -8.01
N VAL A 160 6.59 -3.06 -7.93
CA VAL A 160 5.61 -3.74 -7.09
C VAL A 160 6.37 -4.75 -6.22
N THR A 161 6.17 -4.72 -4.92
CA THR A 161 6.78 -5.69 -4.00
C THR A 161 5.70 -6.60 -3.45
N LEU A 162 5.76 -7.90 -3.73
CA LEU A 162 4.89 -8.89 -3.11
C LEU A 162 5.55 -9.41 -1.84
N VAL A 163 4.87 -9.26 -0.70
CA VAL A 163 5.38 -9.67 0.61
C VAL A 163 4.48 -10.70 1.30
N THR A 164 5.08 -11.51 2.16
CA THR A 164 4.39 -12.31 3.17
C THR A 164 4.70 -11.79 4.57
N GLN A 165 3.91 -12.17 5.57
CA GLN A 165 4.14 -11.75 6.97
C GLN A 165 5.46 -12.27 7.56
N SER A 166 6.14 -13.21 6.90
CA SER A 166 7.48 -13.67 7.30
C SER A 166 8.61 -12.74 6.89
N GLY A 167 8.30 -11.64 6.18
CA GLY A 167 9.29 -10.76 5.58
C GLY A 167 9.90 -11.30 4.30
N TRP A 168 9.40 -12.43 3.77
CA TRP A 168 9.77 -12.81 2.41
C TRP A 168 9.16 -11.79 1.46
N ALA A 169 9.96 -11.35 0.49
CA ALA A 169 9.57 -10.36 -0.49
C ALA A 169 10.07 -10.76 -1.89
N LYS A 170 9.25 -10.50 -2.91
CA LYS A 170 9.64 -10.58 -4.32
C LYS A 170 9.29 -9.27 -5.00
N GLU A 171 10.29 -8.68 -5.63
CA GLU A 171 10.11 -7.47 -6.43
C GLU A 171 9.75 -7.83 -7.88
N GLY A 172 8.84 -7.06 -8.46
CA GLY A 172 8.49 -7.08 -9.87
C GLY A 172 8.32 -5.65 -10.38
N HIS A 173 8.33 -5.49 -11.70
CA HIS A 173 8.03 -4.21 -12.34
C HIS A 173 6.90 -4.40 -13.34
N THR A 174 5.97 -3.44 -13.37
CA THR A 174 4.89 -3.43 -14.35
C THR A 174 5.44 -3.21 -15.76
N ASP A 175 4.92 -3.94 -16.75
CA ASP A 175 5.24 -3.76 -18.17
C ASP A 175 4.61 -2.49 -18.78
N GLU A 176 4.71 -2.31 -20.09
CA GLU A 176 4.15 -1.16 -20.81
C GLU A 176 2.62 -1.08 -20.75
N GLN A 177 1.95 -2.19 -20.46
CA GLN A 177 0.51 -2.26 -20.25
C GLN A 177 0.13 -2.12 -18.77
N GLY A 178 1.10 -1.89 -17.88
CA GLY A 178 0.91 -1.80 -16.43
C GLY A 178 0.77 -3.16 -15.74
N LEU A 179 1.05 -4.28 -16.42
CA LEU A 179 0.88 -5.62 -15.87
C LEU A 179 2.14 -6.11 -15.15
N VAL A 180 1.95 -6.87 -14.06
CA VAL A 180 3.01 -7.57 -13.33
C VAL A 180 2.50 -8.93 -12.88
N SER A 181 3.38 -9.93 -12.79
CA SER A 181 3.04 -11.29 -12.37
C SER A 181 3.97 -11.79 -11.29
N PHE A 182 3.43 -12.53 -10.33
CA PHE A 182 4.18 -13.16 -9.25
C PHE A 182 3.76 -14.61 -9.05
N ASP A 183 4.74 -15.43 -8.64
CA ASP A 183 4.46 -16.76 -8.10
C ASP A 183 4.11 -16.62 -6.61
N MET A 184 3.10 -17.36 -6.16
CA MET A 184 2.63 -17.39 -4.76
C MET A 184 2.71 -18.84 -4.25
N PRO A 185 3.91 -19.35 -3.92
CA PRO A 185 4.10 -20.79 -3.71
C PRO A 185 3.51 -21.32 -2.39
N TRP A 186 3.31 -20.45 -1.40
CA TRP A 186 2.77 -20.80 -0.08
C TRP A 186 1.30 -20.43 0.05
N LYS A 187 0.55 -21.22 0.81
CA LYS A 187 -0.76 -20.80 1.31
C LYS A 187 -0.60 -19.68 2.34
N GLY A 188 -1.56 -18.77 2.39
CA GLY A 188 -1.60 -17.65 3.32
C GLY A 188 -1.76 -16.30 2.66
N THR A 189 -1.60 -15.25 3.46
CA THR A 189 -1.80 -13.87 3.03
C THR A 189 -0.57 -13.31 2.31
N TYR A 190 -0.79 -12.80 1.11
CA TYR A 190 0.15 -11.96 0.38
C TYR A 190 -0.36 -10.53 0.35
N VAL A 191 0.57 -9.59 0.47
CA VAL A 191 0.30 -8.16 0.28
C VAL A 191 1.24 -7.66 -0.81
N ALA A 192 0.68 -7.12 -1.89
CA ALA A 192 1.44 -6.45 -2.95
C ALA A 192 1.46 -4.95 -2.68
N GLU A 193 2.64 -4.35 -2.63
CA GLU A 193 2.88 -2.98 -2.19
C GLU A 193 3.38 -2.13 -3.36
N VAL A 194 2.79 -0.95 -3.54
CA VAL A 194 3.16 -0.01 -4.60
C VAL A 194 3.14 1.41 -4.08
N ALA A 195 4.16 2.19 -4.43
CA ALA A 195 4.23 3.62 -4.16
C ALA A 195 4.52 4.42 -5.44
N VAL A 196 3.81 5.53 -5.63
CA VAL A 196 4.06 6.51 -6.69
C VAL A 196 4.13 7.89 -6.07
N ASN A 197 5.29 8.53 -6.22
CA ASN A 197 5.52 9.89 -5.73
C ASN A 197 5.31 10.88 -6.88
N GLU A 198 4.40 11.84 -6.68
CA GLU A 198 4.17 12.97 -7.57
C GLU A 198 4.71 14.24 -6.91
N ARG A 199 5.72 14.85 -7.54
CA ARG A 199 6.40 16.05 -7.04
C ARG A 199 5.90 17.30 -7.77
N SER A 200 4.60 17.47 -7.80
CA SER A 200 3.95 18.66 -8.35
C SER A 200 2.98 19.25 -7.32
N PRO A 201 2.91 20.59 -7.21
CA PRO A 201 1.94 21.24 -6.35
C PRO A 201 0.51 20.88 -6.70
N GLY A 202 -0.35 20.80 -5.69
CA GLY A 202 -1.76 20.53 -5.85
C GLY A 202 -2.58 21.05 -4.67
N GLU A 203 -3.89 20.81 -4.75
CA GLU A 203 -4.86 21.19 -3.73
C GLU A 203 -5.77 20.01 -3.42
N ARG A 204 -6.19 19.90 -2.15
CA ARG A 204 -7.20 18.95 -1.70
C ARG A 204 -8.25 19.63 -0.82
N PRO A 205 -9.47 19.10 -0.70
CA PRO A 205 -10.43 19.57 0.29
C PRO A 205 -9.89 19.33 1.72
N GLY A 206 -9.88 20.36 2.56
CA GLY A 206 -9.57 20.28 3.99
C GLY A 206 -10.71 20.81 4.84
N ALA A 207 -10.55 20.72 6.17
CA ALA A 207 -11.59 21.10 7.13
C ALA A 207 -11.97 22.60 7.05
N ASN A 208 -11.03 23.45 6.65
CA ASN A 208 -11.19 24.90 6.60
C ASN A 208 -11.09 25.48 5.16
N GLY A 209 -11.33 24.66 4.14
CA GLY A 209 -11.17 25.02 2.73
C GLY A 209 -10.07 24.22 2.04
N ALA A 210 -9.65 24.66 0.85
CA ALA A 210 -8.61 23.98 0.09
C ALA A 210 -7.25 24.03 0.80
N GLU A 211 -6.63 22.87 0.98
CA GLU A 211 -5.27 22.72 1.51
C GLU A 211 -4.29 22.51 0.35
N LYS A 212 -3.21 23.30 0.34
CA LYS A 212 -2.15 23.19 -0.67
C LYS A 212 -1.07 22.22 -0.21
N TYR A 213 -0.55 21.44 -1.15
CA TYR A 213 0.62 20.61 -0.97
C TYR A 213 1.58 20.78 -2.15
N ASP A 214 2.87 20.50 -1.93
CA ASP A 214 3.93 20.58 -2.93
C ASP A 214 4.22 19.23 -3.61
N GLY A 215 3.80 18.14 -2.96
CA GLY A 215 3.90 16.78 -3.49
C GLY A 215 3.01 15.79 -2.75
N VAL A 216 2.79 14.64 -3.36
CA VAL A 216 1.98 13.55 -2.80
C VAL A 216 2.66 12.21 -3.02
N SER A 217 2.69 11.38 -1.97
CA SER A 217 3.04 9.97 -2.03
C SER A 217 1.76 9.17 -2.03
N TYR A 218 1.37 8.65 -3.20
CA TYR A 218 0.32 7.65 -3.30
C TYR A 218 0.90 6.30 -2.95
N VAL A 219 0.31 5.62 -1.95
CA VAL A 219 0.72 4.28 -1.54
C VAL A 219 -0.52 3.41 -1.57
N THR A 220 -0.45 2.29 -2.30
CA THR A 220 -1.52 1.31 -2.32
C THR A 220 -0.99 -0.07 -2.01
N THR A 221 -1.80 -0.85 -1.31
CA THR A 221 -1.61 -2.30 -1.21
C THR A 221 -2.71 -3.07 -1.93
N LEU A 222 -2.43 -4.33 -2.28
CA LEU A 222 -3.43 -5.34 -2.58
C LEU A 222 -3.19 -6.55 -1.70
N THR A 223 -4.20 -6.95 -0.91
CA THR A 223 -4.21 -8.20 -0.14
C THR A 223 -4.91 -9.30 -0.92
N TYR A 224 -4.30 -10.49 -0.96
CA TYR A 224 -4.93 -11.73 -1.38
C TYR A 224 -4.59 -12.87 -0.42
N VAL A 225 -5.58 -13.67 -0.03
CA VAL A 225 -5.38 -14.88 0.78
C VAL A 225 -5.35 -16.07 -0.17
N HIS A 226 -4.17 -16.66 -0.37
CA HIS A 226 -4.01 -17.86 -1.17
C HIS A 226 -4.38 -19.09 -0.34
N ALA A 227 -5.44 -19.81 -0.74
CA ALA A 227 -5.95 -20.96 0.03
C ALA A 227 -5.05 -22.20 -0.05
N ASP A 228 -4.33 -22.35 -1.16
CA ASP A 228 -3.56 -23.55 -1.50
C ASP A 228 -2.05 -23.28 -1.50
N GLY A 229 -1.26 -24.34 -1.69
CA GLY A 229 0.20 -24.25 -1.80
C GLY A 229 0.95 -24.84 -0.60
N LEU A 230 2.26 -24.58 -0.56
CA LEU A 230 3.17 -25.05 0.48
C LEU A 230 2.82 -24.43 1.84
N ALA A 231 3.27 -25.06 2.93
CA ALA A 231 3.16 -24.49 4.27
C ALA A 231 3.87 -23.12 4.33
N PRO A 232 3.25 -22.06 4.90
CA PRO A 232 3.84 -20.73 4.93
C PRO A 232 5.14 -20.72 5.71
N ILE A 233 6.05 -19.84 5.31
CA ILE A 233 7.20 -19.47 6.14
C ILE A 233 6.64 -18.82 7.42
N PRO A 234 6.98 -19.30 8.62
CA PRO A 234 6.51 -18.70 9.86
C PRO A 234 6.96 -17.24 9.97
N ALA A 235 6.06 -16.39 10.45
CA ALA A 235 6.42 -15.02 10.79
C ALA A 235 7.32 -14.98 12.03
N GLY A 236 8.20 -13.98 12.08
CA GLY A 236 8.84 -13.58 13.33
C GLY A 236 7.82 -13.07 14.36
N PRO A 237 8.25 -12.78 15.60
CA PRO A 237 7.37 -12.14 16.58
C PRO A 237 6.79 -10.83 16.02
N ALA A 238 5.60 -10.44 16.48
CA ALA A 238 5.03 -9.16 16.12
C ALA A 238 5.96 -8.03 16.59
N ALA A 239 6.26 -7.08 15.69
CA ALA A 239 7.01 -5.90 16.04
C ALA A 239 6.16 -4.96 16.92
N ALA A 240 6.83 -4.20 17.78
CA ALA A 240 6.16 -3.26 18.66
C ALA A 240 5.60 -2.07 17.85
N PRO A 241 4.34 -1.64 18.09
CA PRO A 241 3.78 -0.46 17.44
C PRO A 241 4.65 0.78 17.64
N GLY A 242 4.67 1.65 16.62
CA GLY A 242 5.23 2.99 16.72
C GLY A 242 4.45 3.86 17.72
N LYS A 243 5.12 4.90 18.21
CA LYS A 243 4.52 5.91 19.08
C LYS A 243 4.16 7.16 18.30
#